data_AF-E8M5S5-F1
#
_entry.id   AF-E8M5S5-F1
#
_cell.length_a   1.000
_cell.length_b   1.000
_cell.length_c   1.000
_cell.angle_alpha   90.00
_cell.angle_beta   90.00
_cell.angle_gamma   90.00
#
_symmetry.space_group_name_H-M   'P 1'
#
loop_
_entity.id
_entity.type
_entity.pdbx_description
1 polymer ?
#
loop_
_entity_poly.entity_id
_entity_poly.type
_entity_poly.pdbx_seq_one_letter_code
_entity_poly.pdbx_strand_id
1 'polypeptide(L)' 'MRTSDIIVPKEEDNAIPSRVHKIVSAYRSERTRQEVTEVELNRTKIVMIDEHGNIKKVPILSEH' A
#
# COMPACT_ATOMS: atom_id res chain seq x y z
N MET A 1 4.68 58.30 -7.63
CA MET A 1 4.87 56.85 -7.87
C MET A 1 3.70 56.14 -7.22
N ARG A 2 2.91 55.36 -7.97
CA ARG A 2 1.86 54.51 -7.40
C ARG A 2 2.53 53.22 -6.91
N THR A 3 2.50 52.97 -5.62
CA THR A 3 2.94 51.71 -5.03
C THR A 3 1.81 50.70 -5.21
N SER A 4 2.05 49.66 -6.00
CA SER A 4 1.15 48.51 -6.11
C SER A 4 1.51 47.51 -5.04
N ASP A 5 0.56 47.18 -4.17
CA ASP A 5 0.74 46.19 -3.12
C ASP A 5 0.52 44.78 -3.67
N ILE A 6 1.40 43.86 -3.29
CA ILE A 6 1.26 42.44 -3.61
C ILE A 6 0.26 41.83 -2.63
N ILE A 7 -0.93 41.50 -3.12
CA ILE A 7 -1.91 40.74 -2.35
C ILE A 7 -1.52 39.27 -2.44
N VAL A 8 -0.79 38.78 -1.45
CA VAL A 8 -0.58 37.34 -1.27
C VAL A 8 -1.89 36.77 -0.71
N PRO A 9 -2.58 35.86 -1.43
CA PRO A 9 -3.75 35.18 -0.88
C PRO A 9 -3.28 34.48 0.39
N LYS A 10 -3.85 34.86 1.54
CA LYS A 10 -3.70 34.03 2.74
C LYS A 10 -4.36 32.71 2.38
N GLU A 11 -3.59 31.62 2.44
CA GLU A 11 -4.15 30.29 2.43
C GLU A 11 -5.16 30.27 3.58
N GLU A 12 -6.45 30.33 3.25
CA GLU A 12 -7.44 30.01 4.26
C GLU A 12 -7.10 28.60 4.72
N ASP A 13 -6.95 28.42 6.03
CA ASP A 13 -6.84 27.12 6.68
C ASP A 13 -8.12 26.34 6.34
N ASN A 14 -8.16 25.80 5.13
CA ASN A 14 -9.20 24.93 4.64
C ASN A 14 -8.98 23.65 5.42
N ALA A 15 -9.57 23.62 6.62
CA ALA A 15 -9.56 22.45 7.48
C ALA A 15 -9.96 21.27 6.62
N ILE A 16 -8.98 20.40 6.35
CA ILE A 16 -9.13 19.27 5.46
C ILE A 16 -10.35 18.50 5.97
N PRO A 17 -11.39 18.27 5.14
CA PRO A 17 -12.60 17.64 5.61
C PRO A 17 -12.25 16.31 6.28
N SER A 18 -12.80 16.04 7.47
CA SER A 18 -12.54 14.80 8.24
C SER A 18 -12.63 13.52 7.39
N ARG A 19 -13.48 13.53 6.35
CA ARG A 19 -13.61 12.47 5.35
C ARG A 19 -12.33 12.20 4.56
N VAL A 20 -11.59 13.23 4.17
CA VAL A 20 -10.32 13.10 3.44
C VAL A 20 -9.27 12.42 4.32
N HIS A 21 -9.18 12.80 5.59
CA HIS A 21 -8.29 12.13 6.54
C HIS A 21 -8.61 10.65 6.69
N LYS A 22 -9.89 10.28 6.74
CA LYS A 22 -10.34 8.88 6.82
C LYS A 22 -9.98 8.07 5.57
N ILE A 23 -10.08 8.66 4.39
CA ILE A 23 -9.72 7.99 3.13
C ILE A 23 -8.20 7.79 3.06
N VAL A 24 -7.42 8.80 3.43
CA VAL A 24 -5.95 8.73 3.43
C VAL A 24 -5.45 7.68 4.42
N SER A 25 -6.03 7.62 5.63
CA SER A 25 -5.66 6.61 6.62
C SER A 25 -6.05 5.20 6.18
N ALA A 26 -7.25 5.01 5.62
CA ALA A 26 -7.69 3.74 5.06
C ALA A 26 -6.78 3.25 3.93
N TYR A 27 -6.43 4.13 2.99
CA TYR A 27 -5.50 3.81 1.90
C TYR A 27 -4.13 3.38 2.42
N ARG A 28 -3.55 4.12 3.37
CA ARG A 28 -2.25 3.78 3.96
C ARG A 28 -2.29 2.41 4.65
N SER A 29 -3.34 2.15 5.43
CA SER A 29 -3.52 0.86 6.12
C SER A 29 -3.64 -0.30 5.12
N GLU A 30 -4.44 -0.12 4.07
CA GLU A 30 -4.67 -1.16 3.07
C GLU A 30 -3.40 -1.47 2.27
N ARG A 31 -2.66 -0.43 1.87
CA ARG A 31 -1.37 -0.57 1.21
C ARG A 31 -0.40 -1.41 2.04
N THR A 32 -0.22 -1.08 3.33
CA THR A 32 0.68 -1.83 4.20
C THR A 32 0.22 -3.27 4.38
N ARG A 33 -1.09 -3.52 4.51
CA ARG A 33 -1.63 -4.88 4.58
C ARG A 33 -1.30 -5.67 3.31
N GLN A 34 -1.50 -5.07 2.15
CA GLN A 34 -1.21 -5.71 0.86
C GLN A 34 0.28 -6.05 0.71
N GLU A 35 1.18 -5.11 1.05
CA GLU A 35 2.63 -5.35 1.01
C GLU A 35 3.02 -6.57 1.88
N VAL A 36 2.47 -6.68 3.09
CA VAL A 36 2.71 -7.83 3.98
C VAL A 36 2.14 -9.12 3.38
N THR A 37 0.91 -9.09 2.86
CA THR A 37 0.28 -10.26 2.23
C THR A 37 1.08 -10.76 1.04
N GLU A 38 1.60 -9.88 0.18
CA GLU A 38 2.42 -10.26 -0.96
C GLU A 38 3.75 -10.90 -0.53
N VAL A 39 4.38 -10.38 0.53
CA VAL A 39 5.61 -10.98 1.07
C VAL A 39 5.34 -12.37 1.63
N GLU A 40 4.26 -12.55 2.38
CA GLU A 40 3.91 -13.85 2.98
C GLU A 40 3.52 -14.88 1.90
N LEU A 41 2.75 -14.48 0.88
CA LEU A 41 2.44 -15.34 -0.26
C LEU A 41 3.71 -15.78 -1.01
N ASN A 42 4.66 -14.87 -1.23
CA ASN A 42 5.93 -15.19 -1.88
C ASN A 42 6.86 -16.08 -1.02
N ARG A 43 6.75 -16.00 0.31
CA ARG A 43 7.50 -16.83 1.26
C ARG A 43 6.92 -18.21 1.43
N THR A 44 5.61 -18.36 1.25
CA THR A 44 4.94 -19.65 1.40
C THR A 44 5.21 -20.49 0.15
N LYS A 45 6.30 -21.27 0.17
CA LYS A 45 6.63 -22.26 -0.85
C LYS A 45 6.51 -23.63 -0.22
N ILE A 46 5.48 -24.39 -0.62
CA ILE A 46 5.37 -25.78 -0.18
C ILE A 46 6.36 -26.60 -1.00
N VAL A 47 7.23 -27.33 -0.30
CA VAL A 47 8.21 -28.23 -0.89
C VAL A 47 7.86 -29.64 -0.46
N MET A 48 7.65 -30.52 -1.43
CA MET A 48 7.33 -31.93 -1.22
C MET A 48 8.56 -32.78 -1.56
N ILE A 49 8.87 -33.76 -0.73
CA ILE A 49 9.96 -34.72 -0.97
C ILE A 49 9.30 -36.04 -1.35
N ASP A 50 9.64 -36.61 -2.50
CA ASP A 50 9.15 -37.93 -2.89
C ASP A 50 9.95 -39.07 -2.23
N GLU A 51 9.48 -40.29 -2.42
CA GLU A 51 10.11 -41.52 -1.89
C GLU A 51 11.54 -41.78 -2.40
N HIS A 52 11.96 -41.08 -3.46
CA HIS A 52 13.30 -41.13 -4.02
C HIS A 52 14.16 -39.94 -3.60
N GLY A 53 13.64 -39.05 -2.73
CA GLY A 53 14.35 -37.87 -2.23
C GLY A 53 14.34 -36.67 -3.20
N ASN A 54 13.56 -36.71 -4.28
CA ASN A 54 13.49 -35.58 -5.20
C ASN A 54 12.60 -34.47 -4.63
N ILE A 55 13.08 -33.24 -4.81
CA ILE A 55 12.42 -32.02 -4.34
C ILE A 55 11.41 -31.56 -5.39
N LYS A 56 10.11 -31.59 -5.06
CA LYS A 56 9.03 -31.02 -5.87
C LYS A 56 8.52 -29.73 -5.24
N LYS A 57 8.57 -28.62 -5.98
CA LYS A 57 8.00 -27.34 -5.55
C LYS A 57 6.52 -27.31 -5.93
N VAL A 58 5.65 -27.10 -4.94
CA VAL A 58 4.20 -26.95 -5.15
C VAL A 58 3.86 -25.46 -5.04
N PRO A 59 3.41 -24.81 -6.14
CA PRO A 59 2.93 -23.44 -6.06
C PRO A 59 1.61 -23.41 -5.28
N ILE A 60 1.47 -22.43 -4.39
CA ILE A 60 0.26 -22.24 -3.57
C ILE A 60 -0.78 -21.39 -4.31
N LEU A 61 -0.31 -20.56 -5.23
CA LEU A 61 -1.14 -19.78 -6.13
C LEU A 61 -1.54 -20.69 -7.29
N SER A 62 -2.72 -21.31 -7.16
CA SER A 62 -3.52 -21.62 -8.34
C SER A 62 -3.69 -20.31 -9.07
N GLU A 63 -3.23 -20.25 -10.32
CA GLU A 63 -3.34 -19.10 -11.22
C GLU A 63 -4.65 -18.34 -10.93
N HIS A 64 -4.56 -17.11 -10.40
CA HIS A 64 -5.48 -15.96 -10.47
C HIS A 64 -4.95 -14.84 -9.58
#